data_AF-A0A0D2KHI1-F1
#
_entry.id   AF-A0A0D2KHI1-F1
#
_cell.length_a   1.000
_cell.length_b   1.000
_cell.length_c   1.000
_cell.angle_alpha   90.00
_cell.angle_beta   90.00
_cell.angle_gamma   90.00
#
_symmetry.space_group_name_H-M   'P 1'
#
loop_
_entity.id
_entity.type
_entity.pdbx_description
1 polymer ?
#
loop_
_entity_poly.entity_id
_entity_poly.type
_entity_poly.pdbx_seq_one_letter_code
_entity_poly.pdbx_strand_id
1 'polypeptide(L)'
;MGIDKTSAGPAAPAQEPRASLPATLALRDSVLFLWCGRLVKAARRGGKLDAACAGAVLPLGATCEIDDQLSNGPSWVSAADPPPAPVSTRSVFLHHGRWIALRMALAALVLGLRLAVPLMLRGFVSFLADYEHSTIRAQAAGTAAPMWRGWLWAAGLVLMSLAAIVADALSTWNTQAHSNVLRMQLGAALSAKALRLSASGFAARFGAGRLLNGFSSDARRVAEFNMLLEFLWTAPLATVAAYTMIATEIGPIEALAGIAVYILALPLVFWWSHLISRMRAASAAAADERLRLLGECLSGVAAVKALKAEGEIERRVMEARAREMRALRWIARLKALNYSLQEAARLCARGCLWNAENMK
;
A
#
# COMPACT_ATOMS: atom_id res chain seq x y z
N MET A 1 -1.67 -58.84 33.71
CA MET A 1 -1.24 -59.57 32.50
C MET A 1 -2.21 -59.14 31.40
N GLY A 2 -2.02 -58.06 30.66
CA GLY A 2 -0.90 -57.68 29.80
C GLY A 2 -1.58 -56.88 28.67
N ILE A 3 -1.60 -55.55 28.78
CA ILE A 3 -2.19 -54.67 27.76
C ILE A 3 -1.13 -54.52 26.68
N ASP A 4 -1.35 -55.13 25.52
CA ASP A 4 -0.43 -55.03 24.40
C ASP A 4 -0.65 -53.68 23.67
N LYS A 5 0.27 -52.75 23.90
CA LYS A 5 0.39 -51.47 23.19
C LYS A 5 1.53 -51.63 22.19
N THR A 6 1.26 -51.98 20.93
CA THR A 6 2.14 -51.61 19.80
C THR A 6 1.38 -51.66 18.46
N SER A 7 0.77 -50.54 18.07
CA SER A 7 0.63 -50.21 16.65
C SER A 7 1.16 -48.79 16.46
N ALA A 8 2.48 -48.70 16.27
CA ALA A 8 3.11 -47.49 15.81
C ALA A 8 2.62 -47.23 14.37
N GLY A 9 1.75 -46.22 14.20
CA GLY A 9 1.45 -45.68 12.89
C GLY A 9 2.74 -45.21 12.21
N PRO A 10 2.82 -45.22 10.87
CA PRO A 10 4.02 -44.85 10.15
C PRO A 10 4.43 -43.43 10.55
N ALA A 11 5.67 -43.30 11.03
CA ALA A 11 6.27 -42.03 11.40
C ALA A 11 6.08 -41.03 10.26
N ALA A 12 5.51 -39.86 10.58
CA ALA A 12 5.49 -38.73 9.65
C ALA A 12 6.93 -38.51 9.15
N PRO A 13 7.15 -38.32 7.83
CA PRO A 13 8.49 -38.14 7.30
C PRO A 13 9.14 -36.98 8.05
N ALA A 14 10.32 -37.24 8.61
CA ALA A 14 11.15 -36.25 9.28
C ALA A 14 11.25 -35.03 8.37
N GLN A 15 10.66 -33.92 8.79
CA GLN A 15 10.82 -32.65 8.10
C GLN A 15 12.32 -32.33 8.17
N GLU A 16 13.01 -32.38 7.03
CA GLU A 16 14.35 -31.81 6.91
C GLU A 16 14.32 -30.41 7.55
N PRO A 17 15.34 -30.04 8.36
CA PRO A 17 15.42 -28.70 8.92
C PRO A 17 15.49 -27.72 7.75
N ARG A 18 14.34 -27.14 7.40
CA ARG A 18 14.23 -26.14 6.35
C ARG A 18 15.05 -24.95 6.82
N ALA A 19 16.23 -24.78 6.22
CA ALA A 19 17.16 -23.70 6.55
C ALA A 19 16.40 -22.37 6.56
N SER A 20 16.23 -21.80 7.74
CA SER A 20 15.65 -20.47 7.91
C SER A 20 16.56 -19.46 7.22
N LEU A 21 15.97 -18.46 6.55
CA LEU A 21 16.75 -17.34 6.05
C LEU A 21 17.51 -16.67 7.21
N PRO A 22 18.76 -16.26 7.00
CA PRO A 22 19.49 -15.47 7.99
C PRO A 22 18.71 -14.18 8.31
N ALA A 23 18.80 -13.73 9.56
CA ALA A 23 18.11 -12.53 10.05
C ALA A 23 18.44 -11.27 9.22
N THR A 24 19.63 -11.23 8.62
CA THR A 24 20.06 -10.20 7.67
C THR A 24 20.20 -10.79 6.27
N LEU A 25 19.38 -10.29 5.34
CA LEU A 25 19.52 -10.62 3.92
C LEU A 25 20.74 -9.91 3.35
N ALA A 26 21.44 -10.56 2.42
CA ALA A 26 22.44 -9.89 1.59
C ALA A 26 21.80 -8.71 0.86
N LEU A 27 22.56 -7.61 0.68
CA LEU A 27 22.06 -6.38 0.04
C LEU A 27 21.39 -6.66 -1.31
N ARG A 28 21.98 -7.56 -2.11
CA ARG A 28 21.42 -8.01 -3.40
C ARG A 28 20.03 -8.62 -3.26
N ASP A 29 19.85 -9.53 -2.31
CA ASP A 29 18.59 -10.25 -2.11
C ASP A 29 17.50 -9.31 -1.55
N SER A 30 17.90 -8.31 -0.77
CA SER A 30 17.03 -7.25 -0.23
C SER A 30 16.57 -6.28 -1.33
N VAL A 31 17.50 -5.73 -2.11
CA VAL A 31 17.21 -4.73 -3.16
C VAL A 31 16.37 -5.32 -4.31
N LEU A 32 16.67 -6.55 -4.70
CA LEU A 32 15.99 -7.22 -5.81
C LEU A 32 14.79 -8.08 -5.38
N PHE A 33 14.45 -8.10 -4.10
CA PHE A 33 13.36 -8.93 -3.53
C PHE A 33 13.45 -10.41 -3.94
N LEU A 34 14.67 -10.95 -4.11
CA LEU A 34 14.87 -12.33 -4.60
C LEU A 34 14.34 -13.39 -3.63
N TRP A 35 14.17 -13.03 -2.36
CA TRP A 35 13.53 -13.87 -1.35
C TRP A 35 12.05 -14.17 -1.68
N CYS A 36 11.31 -13.25 -2.30
CA CYS A 36 9.94 -13.52 -2.79
C CYS A 36 9.92 -14.65 -3.82
N GLY A 37 10.93 -14.70 -4.70
CA GLY A 37 11.06 -15.77 -5.69
C GLY A 37 11.26 -17.15 -5.05
N ARG A 38 11.93 -17.21 -3.89
CA ARG A 38 12.09 -18.46 -3.12
C ARG A 38 10.75 -18.90 -2.53
N LEU A 39 9.94 -17.97 -2.01
CA LEU A 39 8.59 -18.25 -1.51
C LEU A 39 7.68 -18.79 -2.61
N VAL A 40 7.68 -18.13 -3.79
CA VAL A 40 6.87 -18.56 -4.94
C VAL A 40 7.31 -19.95 -5.42
N LYS A 41 8.62 -20.22 -5.46
CA LYS A 41 9.14 -21.56 -5.82
C LYS A 41 8.74 -22.62 -4.79
N ALA A 42 8.80 -22.31 -3.49
CA ALA A 42 8.35 -23.21 -2.42
C ALA A 42 6.84 -23.52 -2.54
N ALA A 43 6.03 -22.48 -2.77
CA ALA A 43 4.59 -22.62 -2.96
C ALA A 43 4.24 -23.51 -4.18
N ARG A 44 4.95 -23.33 -5.30
CA ARG A 44 4.74 -24.13 -6.52
C ARG A 44 5.11 -25.60 -6.33
N ARG A 45 6.10 -25.92 -5.49
CA ARG A 45 6.56 -27.29 -5.23
C ARG A 45 5.78 -28.00 -4.13
N GLY A 46 5.27 -27.26 -3.14
CA GLY A 46 4.70 -27.82 -1.91
C GLY A 46 3.18 -27.82 -1.79
N GLY A 47 2.43 -27.20 -2.73
CA GLY A 47 0.95 -27.24 -2.80
C GLY A 47 0.19 -26.51 -1.68
N LYS A 48 0.72 -26.49 -0.44
CA LYS A 48 0.20 -25.74 0.70
C LYS A 48 1.33 -25.01 1.42
N LEU A 49 1.23 -23.68 1.45
CA LEU A 49 2.03 -22.83 2.33
C LEU A 49 1.46 -22.97 3.75
N ASP A 50 2.15 -23.72 4.61
CA ASP A 50 1.90 -23.69 6.04
C ASP A 50 2.60 -22.49 6.69
N ALA A 51 2.15 -22.09 7.88
CA ALA A 51 2.75 -21.00 8.64
C ALA A 51 4.25 -21.22 8.89
N ALA A 52 4.66 -22.49 9.02
CA ALA A 52 6.06 -22.90 9.16
C ALA A 52 6.89 -22.61 7.89
N CYS A 53 6.38 -22.92 6.68
CA CYS A 53 7.05 -22.59 5.43
C CYS A 53 7.08 -21.08 5.17
N ALA A 54 6.01 -20.35 5.53
CA ALA A 54 6.00 -18.90 5.42
C ALA A 54 7.05 -18.28 6.34
N GLY A 55 7.13 -18.75 7.58
CA GLY A 55 8.16 -18.35 8.54
C GLY A 55 9.57 -18.58 8.02
N ALA A 56 9.92 -19.78 7.60
CA ALA A 56 11.29 -20.08 7.15
C ALA A 56 11.79 -19.24 5.95
N VAL A 57 10.88 -18.69 5.14
CA VAL A 57 11.17 -17.99 3.87
C VAL A 57 10.91 -16.47 3.94
N LEU A 58 10.21 -16.00 4.96
CA LEU A 58 10.15 -14.57 5.24
C LEU A 58 11.50 -14.14 5.82
N PRO A 59 12.01 -12.94 5.49
CA PRO A 59 13.06 -12.30 6.29
C PRO A 59 12.47 -11.99 7.68
N LEU A 60 12.38 -13.01 8.52
CA LEU A 60 11.82 -12.99 9.87
C LEU A 60 12.70 -12.24 10.87
N GLY A 61 13.82 -11.64 10.44
CA GLY A 61 14.53 -10.63 11.23
C GLY A 61 13.57 -9.61 11.84
N ALA A 62 12.49 -9.28 11.12
CA ALA A 62 11.43 -8.40 11.61
C ALA A 62 10.54 -9.02 12.72
N THR A 63 10.27 -10.33 12.77
CA THR A 63 9.39 -10.92 13.81
C THR A 63 10.11 -11.25 15.11
N CYS A 64 11.39 -11.65 15.06
CA CYS A 64 12.20 -11.73 16.26
C CYS A 64 12.55 -10.34 16.79
N GLU A 65 12.75 -9.34 15.91
CA GLU A 65 12.73 -7.94 16.34
C GLU A 65 11.36 -7.50 16.84
N ILE A 66 10.23 -8.08 16.44
CA ILE A 66 8.93 -7.65 16.96
C ILE A 66 8.77 -8.03 18.42
N ASP A 67 9.07 -9.27 18.83
CA ASP A 67 9.05 -9.61 20.26
C ASP A 67 10.07 -8.78 21.05
N ASP A 68 11.24 -8.50 20.46
CA ASP A 68 12.28 -7.66 21.07
C ASP A 68 11.93 -6.15 21.04
N GLN A 69 11.17 -5.67 20.06
CA GLN A 69 10.62 -4.30 19.94
C GLN A 69 9.27 -4.16 20.65
N LEU A 70 8.67 -5.25 21.12
CA LEU A 70 7.54 -5.26 22.04
C LEU A 70 8.09 -5.29 23.49
N SER A 71 9.17 -6.02 23.75
CA SER A 71 9.83 -6.13 25.06
C SER A 71 10.76 -4.94 25.38
N ASN A 72 11.68 -4.59 24.48
CA ASN A 72 12.55 -3.39 24.51
C ASN A 72 11.94 -2.21 23.73
N GLY A 73 10.64 -2.29 23.46
CA GLY A 73 9.88 -1.34 22.69
C GLY A 73 9.73 0.05 23.31
N PRO A 74 8.94 0.92 22.67
CA PRO A 74 8.54 2.18 23.27
C PRO A 74 7.98 1.97 24.68
N SER A 75 8.22 2.91 25.59
CA SER A 75 7.78 2.84 26.99
C SER A 75 6.26 2.66 27.20
N TRP A 76 5.46 2.83 26.14
CA TRP A 76 4.01 2.63 26.12
C TRP A 76 3.57 1.22 25.68
N VAL A 77 4.50 0.37 25.22
CA VAL A 77 4.27 -1.04 24.85
C VAL A 77 4.69 -2.00 25.97
N SER A 78 5.62 -1.58 26.83
CA SER A 78 6.17 -2.42 27.89
C SER A 78 5.09 -2.97 28.82
N ALA A 79 5.12 -4.28 29.00
CA ALA A 79 4.31 -5.00 29.97
C ALA A 79 4.85 -4.89 31.41
N ALA A 80 5.99 -4.21 31.63
CA ALA A 80 6.58 -4.07 32.95
C ALA A 80 5.72 -3.22 33.91
N ASP A 81 5.86 -3.47 35.20
CA ASP A 81 5.48 -2.55 36.27
C ASP A 81 6.67 -1.60 36.53
N PRO A 82 6.46 -0.27 36.65
CA PRO A 82 5.19 0.46 36.79
C PRO A 82 4.37 0.58 35.49
N PRO A 83 3.07 0.94 35.56
CA PRO A 83 2.19 0.99 34.40
C PRO A 83 2.76 1.83 33.25
N PRO A 84 2.63 1.37 31.99
CA PRO A 84 3.21 2.02 30.84
C PRO A 84 2.67 3.45 30.70
N ALA A 85 3.56 4.36 30.28
CA ALA A 85 3.22 5.74 30.06
C ALA A 85 2.06 5.87 29.04
N PRO A 86 1.20 6.90 29.16
CA PRO A 86 0.12 7.09 28.20
C PRO A 86 0.68 7.22 26.79
N VAL A 87 0.02 6.58 25.82
CA VAL A 87 0.35 6.74 24.39
C VAL A 87 0.06 8.19 24.03
N SER A 88 1.12 9.00 23.98
CA SER A 88 1.09 10.37 23.50
C SER A 88 1.56 10.39 22.06
N THR A 89 0.95 11.23 21.23
CA THR A 89 1.45 11.47 19.85
C THR A 89 2.94 11.80 19.87
N ARG A 90 3.39 12.57 20.87
CA ARG A 90 4.79 12.95 21.05
C ARG A 90 5.71 11.76 21.30
N SER A 91 5.31 10.76 22.10
CA SER A 91 6.15 9.59 22.38
C SER A 91 6.27 8.65 21.18
N VAL A 92 5.23 8.54 20.37
CA VAL A 92 5.24 7.83 19.08
C VAL A 92 6.20 8.52 18.11
N PHE A 93 6.11 9.85 17.96
CA PHE A 93 7.01 10.62 17.09
C PHE A 93 8.46 10.60 17.55
N LEU A 94 8.74 10.63 18.86
CA LEU A 94 10.10 10.55 19.41
C LEU A 94 10.74 9.18 19.13
N HIS A 95 10.00 8.09 19.33
CA HIS A 95 10.52 6.74 19.11
C HIS A 95 10.72 6.43 17.62
N HIS A 96 9.74 6.79 16.78
CA HIS A 96 9.83 6.53 15.34
C HIS A 96 10.52 7.66 14.55
N GLY A 97 11.01 8.72 15.21
CA GLY A 97 11.55 9.91 14.57
C GLY A 97 12.72 9.65 13.62
N ARG A 98 13.65 8.76 14.01
CA ARG A 98 14.77 8.34 13.13
C ARG A 98 14.27 7.66 11.86
N TRP A 99 13.24 6.83 11.98
CA TRP A 99 12.65 6.14 10.84
C TRP A 99 11.86 7.09 9.95
N ILE A 100 11.11 8.02 10.55
CA ILE A 100 10.40 9.09 9.82
C ILE A 100 11.42 9.93 9.03
N ALA A 101 12.54 10.32 9.64
CA ALA A 101 13.59 11.07 8.95
C ALA A 101 14.19 10.27 7.76
N LEU A 102 14.53 8.99 7.97
CA LEU A 102 15.00 8.11 6.89
C LEU A 102 13.98 8.01 5.75
N ARG A 103 12.70 7.86 6.08
CA ARG A 103 11.62 7.84 5.10
C ARG A 103 11.53 9.14 4.32
N MET A 104 11.55 10.28 5.01
CA MET A 104 11.51 11.60 4.35
C MET A 104 12.69 11.76 3.37
N ALA A 105 13.89 11.31 3.76
CA ALA A 105 15.06 11.32 2.90
C ALA A 105 14.91 10.39 1.68
N LEU A 106 14.42 9.16 1.87
CA LEU A 106 14.16 8.22 0.78
C LEU A 106 13.09 8.74 -0.19
N ALA A 107 12.00 9.29 0.34
CA ALA A 107 10.94 9.89 -0.47
C ALA A 107 11.45 11.14 -1.24
N ALA A 108 12.33 11.94 -0.65
CA ALA A 108 12.98 13.06 -1.34
C ALA A 108 13.87 12.57 -2.48
N LEU A 109 14.64 11.50 -2.24
CA LEU A 109 15.48 10.86 -3.25
C LEU A 109 14.62 10.30 -4.40
N VAL A 110 13.53 9.60 -4.10
CA VAL A 110 12.60 9.07 -5.10
C VAL A 110 11.99 10.18 -5.92
N LEU A 111 11.55 11.27 -5.28
CA LEU A 111 11.02 12.43 -5.98
C LEU A 111 12.08 13.06 -6.88
N GLY A 112 13.31 13.25 -6.39
CA GLY A 112 14.42 13.79 -7.16
C GLY A 112 14.75 12.93 -8.39
N LEU A 113 14.84 11.61 -8.23
CA LEU A 113 15.08 10.67 -9.33
C LEU A 113 13.94 10.69 -10.35
N ARG A 114 12.68 10.76 -9.90
CA ARG A 114 11.51 10.86 -10.79
C ARG A 114 11.47 12.16 -11.58
N LEU A 115 11.91 13.27 -10.98
CA LEU A 115 12.02 14.57 -11.66
C LEU A 115 13.24 14.63 -12.59
N ALA A 116 14.31 13.88 -12.30
CA ALA A 116 15.49 13.80 -13.14
C ALA A 116 15.22 13.11 -14.49
N VAL A 117 14.31 12.12 -14.53
CA VAL A 117 13.94 11.40 -15.77
C VAL A 117 13.44 12.34 -16.88
N PRO A 118 12.42 13.19 -16.68
CA PRO A 118 11.97 14.11 -17.72
C PRO A 118 13.01 15.18 -18.08
N LEU A 119 13.86 15.60 -17.13
CA LEU A 119 14.98 16.53 -17.42
C LEU A 119 16.05 15.88 -18.31
N MET A 120 16.40 14.62 -18.04
CA MET A 120 17.30 13.85 -18.91
C MET A 120 16.68 13.63 -20.27
N LEU A 121 15.37 13.37 -20.34
CA LEU A 121 14.67 13.17 -21.61
C LEU A 121 14.71 14.45 -22.45
N ARG A 122 14.46 15.61 -21.83
CA ARG A 122 14.63 16.92 -22.47
C ARG A 122 16.04 17.09 -23.04
N GLY A 123 17.07 16.82 -22.24
CA GLY A 123 18.48 16.93 -22.69
C GLY A 123 18.84 15.97 -23.82
N PHE A 124 18.27 14.75 -23.81
CA PHE A 124 18.44 13.79 -24.88
C PHE A 124 17.74 14.23 -26.17
N VAL A 125 16.51 14.73 -26.07
CA VAL A 125 15.76 15.24 -27.22
C VAL A 125 16.45 16.46 -27.83
N SER A 126 16.94 17.39 -27.01
CA SER A 126 17.72 18.54 -27.53
C SER A 126 19.01 18.08 -28.22
N PHE A 127 19.69 17.07 -27.69
CA PHE A 127 20.84 16.47 -28.36
C PHE A 127 20.48 15.87 -29.71
N LEU A 128 19.35 15.18 -29.85
CA LEU A 128 18.92 14.62 -31.13
C LEU A 128 18.66 15.70 -32.18
N ALA A 129 18.03 16.81 -31.77
CA ALA A 129 17.81 17.97 -32.65
C ALA A 129 19.13 18.60 -33.11
N ASP A 130 20.08 18.80 -32.19
CA ASP A 130 21.41 19.32 -32.52
C ASP A 130 22.22 18.34 -33.38
N TYR A 131 22.08 17.04 -33.11
CA TYR A 131 22.82 15.99 -33.81
C TYR A 131 22.41 15.91 -35.29
N GLU A 132 21.13 16.03 -35.60
CA GLU A 132 20.61 16.07 -36.97
C GLU A 132 21.30 17.18 -37.78
N HIS A 133 21.32 18.40 -37.24
CA HIS A 133 21.97 19.54 -37.87
C HIS A 133 23.50 19.38 -37.96
N SER A 134 24.12 18.79 -36.95
CA SER A 134 25.57 18.49 -36.94
C SER A 134 25.96 17.45 -37.99
N THR A 135 25.09 16.48 -38.27
CA THR A 135 25.32 15.40 -39.24
C THR A 135 25.34 15.97 -40.65
N ILE A 136 24.41 16.88 -40.97
CA ILE A 136 24.39 17.59 -42.27
C ILE A 136 25.70 18.35 -42.49
N ARG A 137 26.19 19.07 -41.47
CA ARG A 137 27.46 19.81 -41.54
C ARG A 137 28.69 18.91 -41.64
N ALA A 138 28.72 17.82 -40.87
CA ALA A 138 29.82 16.88 -40.87
C ALA A 138 29.94 16.15 -42.22
N GLN A 139 28.79 15.80 -42.82
CA GLN A 139 28.72 15.20 -44.15
C GLN A 139 29.20 16.16 -45.25
N ALA A 140 28.89 17.46 -45.14
CA ALA A 140 29.44 18.49 -46.03
C ALA A 140 30.97 18.68 -45.86
N ALA A 141 31.50 18.40 -44.66
CA ALA A 141 32.94 18.48 -44.36
C ALA A 141 33.70 17.14 -44.53
N GLY A 142 33.04 16.07 -44.99
CA GLY A 142 33.65 14.74 -45.14
C GLY A 142 34.05 14.05 -43.82
N THR A 143 33.48 14.48 -42.69
CA THR A 143 33.77 13.93 -41.35
C THR A 143 32.53 13.29 -40.74
N ALA A 144 32.71 12.39 -39.77
CA ALA A 144 31.61 11.77 -39.04
C ALA A 144 31.32 12.51 -37.73
N ALA A 145 30.06 12.82 -37.44
CA ALA A 145 29.64 13.43 -36.18
C ALA A 145 29.80 12.44 -35.01
N PRO A 146 30.28 12.88 -33.82
CA PRO A 146 30.58 11.99 -32.70
C PRO A 146 29.31 11.39 -32.06
N MET A 147 29.04 10.10 -32.32
CA MET A 147 27.86 9.37 -31.84
C MET A 147 27.89 8.97 -30.35
N TRP A 148 29.07 8.91 -29.73
CA TRP A 148 29.23 8.43 -28.35
C TRP A 148 28.43 9.25 -27.32
N ARG A 149 28.21 10.54 -27.60
CA ARG A 149 27.41 11.44 -26.75
C ARG A 149 25.94 11.00 -26.68
N GLY A 150 25.38 10.52 -27.79
CA GLY A 150 24.00 10.01 -27.82
C GLY A 150 23.85 8.73 -27.00
N TRP A 151 24.81 7.80 -27.13
CA TRP A 151 24.85 6.59 -26.30
C TRP A 151 24.97 6.90 -24.80
N LEU A 152 25.73 7.93 -24.43
CA LEU A 152 25.85 8.37 -23.04
C LEU A 152 24.51 8.88 -22.47
N TRP A 153 23.77 9.71 -23.22
CA TRP A 153 22.45 10.17 -22.82
C TRP A 153 21.44 9.03 -22.70
N ALA A 154 21.40 8.12 -23.68
CA ALA A 154 20.52 6.96 -23.67
C ALA A 154 20.82 6.00 -22.50
N ALA A 155 22.09 5.70 -22.26
CA ALA A 155 22.51 4.90 -21.11
C ALA A 155 22.14 5.59 -19.79
N GLY A 156 22.38 6.90 -19.66
CA GLY A 156 22.00 7.67 -18.48
C GLY A 156 20.49 7.64 -18.20
N LEU A 157 19.66 7.75 -19.24
CA LEU A 157 18.20 7.65 -19.13
C LEU A 157 17.76 6.28 -18.59
N VAL A 158 18.33 5.20 -19.10
CA VAL A 158 18.05 3.84 -18.64
C VAL A 158 18.49 3.66 -17.18
N LEU A 159 19.71 4.09 -16.85
CA LEU A 159 20.22 3.99 -15.48
C LEU A 159 19.39 4.81 -14.48
N MET A 160 19.02 6.05 -14.82
CA MET A 160 18.18 6.89 -13.95
C MET A 160 16.77 6.32 -13.78
N SER A 161 16.18 5.80 -14.86
CA SER A 161 14.87 5.16 -14.79
C SER A 161 14.89 3.91 -13.91
N LEU A 162 15.93 3.07 -14.04
CA LEU A 162 16.11 1.89 -13.20
C LEU A 162 16.36 2.28 -11.74
N ALA A 163 17.19 3.29 -11.48
CA ALA A 163 17.45 3.80 -10.14
C ALA A 163 16.16 4.34 -9.49
N ALA A 164 15.33 5.08 -10.23
CA ALA A 164 14.05 5.58 -9.75
C ALA A 164 13.10 4.43 -9.35
N ILE A 165 13.00 3.38 -10.17
CA ILE A 165 12.17 2.20 -9.89
C ILE A 165 12.66 1.48 -8.62
N VAL A 166 13.97 1.24 -8.52
CA VAL A 166 14.56 0.55 -7.36
C VAL A 166 14.38 1.37 -6.08
N ALA A 167 14.63 2.67 -6.13
CA ALA A 167 14.44 3.57 -4.99
C ALA A 167 12.98 3.61 -4.52
N ASP A 168 12.03 3.67 -5.46
CA ASP A 168 10.59 3.67 -5.16
C ASP A 168 10.13 2.35 -4.53
N ALA A 169 10.59 1.21 -5.07
CA ALA A 169 10.29 -0.10 -4.53
C ALA A 169 10.83 -0.26 -3.11
N LEU A 170 12.08 0.18 -2.86
CA LEU A 170 12.71 0.17 -1.53
C LEU A 170 11.98 1.09 -0.55
N SER A 171 11.65 2.32 -0.96
CA SER A 171 10.91 3.29 -0.15
C SER A 171 9.53 2.74 0.26
N THR A 172 8.81 2.17 -0.70
CA THR A 172 7.48 1.59 -0.49
C THR A 172 7.55 0.38 0.44
N TRP A 173 8.52 -0.52 0.23
CA TRP A 173 8.72 -1.67 1.10
C TRP A 173 9.06 -1.26 2.53
N ASN A 174 10.03 -0.36 2.72
CA ASN A 174 10.40 0.14 4.04
C ASN A 174 9.19 0.78 4.75
N THR A 175 8.43 1.60 4.03
CA THR A 175 7.20 2.24 4.54
C THR A 175 6.15 1.22 4.95
N GLN A 176 5.91 0.20 4.12
CA GLN A 176 4.96 -0.86 4.39
C GLN A 176 5.37 -1.71 5.60
N ALA A 177 6.64 -2.10 5.67
CA ALA A 177 7.20 -2.90 6.77
C ALA A 177 7.02 -2.17 8.10
N HIS A 178 7.38 -0.89 8.16
CA HIS A 178 7.22 -0.08 9.36
C HIS A 178 5.75 0.17 9.73
N SER A 179 4.89 0.47 8.76
CA SER A 179 3.44 0.61 9.01
C SER A 179 2.87 -0.65 9.65
N ASN A 180 3.31 -1.83 9.23
CA ASN A 180 2.89 -3.09 9.84
C ASN A 180 3.44 -3.23 11.28
N VAL A 181 4.69 -2.86 11.54
CA VAL A 181 5.26 -2.85 12.91
C VAL A 181 4.47 -1.93 13.83
N LEU A 182 4.20 -0.70 13.38
CA LEU A 182 3.40 0.28 14.12
C LEU A 182 1.99 -0.27 14.44
N ARG A 183 1.34 -0.93 13.47
CA ARG A 183 0.05 -1.60 13.69
C ARG A 183 0.13 -2.65 14.79
N MET A 184 1.18 -3.48 14.78
CA MET A 184 1.37 -4.55 15.75
C MET A 184 1.64 -4.00 17.15
N GLN A 185 2.50 -2.99 17.28
CA GLN A 185 2.80 -2.32 18.56
C GLN A 185 1.57 -1.64 19.16
N LEU A 186 0.82 -0.88 18.36
CA LEU A 186 -0.44 -0.25 18.81
C LEU A 186 -1.48 -1.31 19.20
N GLY A 187 -1.61 -2.37 18.40
CA GLY A 187 -2.52 -3.48 18.71
C GLY A 187 -2.17 -4.18 20.02
N ALA A 188 -0.89 -4.44 20.27
CA ALA A 188 -0.40 -5.06 21.50
C ALA A 188 -0.62 -4.14 22.72
N ALA A 189 -0.26 -2.86 22.63
CA ALA A 189 -0.45 -1.89 23.70
C ALA A 189 -1.93 -1.71 24.07
N LEU A 190 -2.81 -1.61 23.07
CA LEU A 190 -4.26 -1.50 23.28
C LEU A 190 -4.83 -2.78 23.89
N SER A 191 -4.39 -3.95 23.43
CA SER A 191 -4.84 -5.25 23.96
C SER A 191 -4.38 -5.45 25.41
N ALA A 192 -3.12 -5.14 25.72
CA ALA A 192 -2.59 -5.18 27.08
C ALA A 192 -3.33 -4.21 28.01
N LYS A 193 -3.65 -2.99 27.53
CA LYS A 193 -4.46 -2.04 28.30
C LYS A 193 -5.89 -2.55 28.52
N ALA A 194 -6.50 -3.17 27.51
CA ALA A 194 -7.83 -3.76 27.63
C ALA A 194 -7.90 -4.84 28.72
N LEU A 195 -6.85 -5.67 28.82
CA LEU A 195 -6.75 -6.74 29.83
C LEU A 195 -6.53 -6.21 31.26
N ARG A 196 -5.94 -5.01 31.41
CA ARG A 196 -5.68 -4.35 32.71
C ARG A 196 -6.85 -3.50 33.23
N LEU A 197 -7.80 -3.14 32.38
CA LEU A 197 -8.98 -2.37 32.78
C LEU A 197 -9.94 -3.30 33.54
N SER A 198 -10.35 -2.91 34.75
CA SER A 198 -11.20 -3.74 35.59
C SER A 198 -12.52 -4.09 34.90
N ALA A 199 -12.93 -5.36 35.05
CA ALA A 199 -14.11 -5.94 34.41
C ALA A 199 -15.43 -5.20 34.76
N SER A 200 -15.46 -4.40 35.83
CA SER A 200 -16.68 -3.86 36.41
C SER A 200 -17.31 -2.67 35.68
N GLY A 201 -16.58 -1.95 34.82
CA GLY A 201 -17.15 -0.76 34.12
C GLY A 201 -16.90 -0.69 32.62
N PHE A 202 -15.72 -1.10 32.16
CA PHE A 202 -15.30 -0.86 30.77
C PHE A 202 -15.68 -2.02 29.84
N ALA A 203 -15.45 -3.26 30.28
CA ALA A 203 -15.86 -4.45 29.53
C ALA A 203 -17.39 -4.61 29.48
N ALA A 204 -18.09 -4.29 30.57
CA ALA A 204 -19.55 -4.33 30.66
C ALA A 204 -20.24 -3.33 29.71
N ARG A 205 -19.64 -2.14 29.49
CA ARG A 205 -20.22 -1.08 28.65
C ARG A 205 -20.05 -1.32 27.14
N PHE A 206 -18.92 -1.89 26.71
CA PHE A 206 -18.59 -2.00 25.28
C PHE A 206 -18.57 -3.44 24.76
N GLY A 207 -18.42 -4.45 25.63
CA GLY A 207 -18.23 -5.85 25.28
C GLY A 207 -16.79 -6.11 24.80
N ALA A 208 -16.07 -7.03 25.46
CA ALA A 208 -14.64 -7.26 25.23
C ALA A 208 -14.30 -7.54 23.74
N GLY A 209 -15.11 -8.35 23.05
CA GLY A 209 -14.90 -8.67 21.63
C GLY A 209 -15.09 -7.48 20.68
N ARG A 210 -16.10 -6.64 20.91
CA ARG A 210 -16.31 -5.42 20.10
C ARG A 210 -15.20 -4.40 20.31
N LEU A 211 -14.73 -4.28 21.55
CA LEU A 211 -13.64 -3.38 21.92
C LEU A 211 -12.32 -3.77 21.25
N LEU A 212 -11.93 -5.05 21.33
CA LEU A 212 -10.71 -5.57 20.68
C LEU A 212 -10.77 -5.43 19.16
N ASN A 213 -11.93 -5.67 18.55
CA ASN A 213 -12.12 -5.46 17.12
C ASN A 213 -11.97 -3.98 16.73
N GLY A 214 -12.53 -3.07 17.53
CA GLY A 214 -12.35 -1.62 17.36
C GLY A 214 -10.88 -1.23 17.39
N PHE A 215 -10.14 -1.67 18.41
CA PHE A 215 -8.70 -1.39 18.56
C PHE A 215 -7.85 -1.92 17.40
N SER A 216 -8.11 -3.16 16.95
CA SER A 216 -7.44 -3.71 15.77
C SER A 216 -7.71 -2.89 14.51
N SER A 217 -8.96 -2.45 14.33
CA SER A 217 -9.36 -1.63 13.19
C SER A 217 -8.73 -0.23 13.22
N ASP A 218 -8.62 0.38 14.40
CA ASP A 218 -8.03 1.71 14.57
C ASP A 218 -6.51 1.67 14.41
N ALA A 219 -5.83 0.66 14.97
CA ALA A 219 -4.41 0.44 14.75
C ALA A 219 -4.09 0.25 13.26
N ARG A 220 -4.96 -0.46 12.53
CA ARG A 220 -4.85 -0.60 11.07
C ARG A 220 -5.02 0.74 10.37
N ARG A 221 -6.00 1.57 10.74
CA ARG A 221 -6.19 2.91 10.15
C ARG A 221 -4.99 3.81 10.36
N VAL A 222 -4.37 3.78 11.54
CA VAL A 222 -3.13 4.54 11.82
C VAL A 222 -1.98 4.08 10.92
N ALA A 223 -1.83 2.78 10.72
CA ALA A 223 -0.82 2.23 9.80
C ALA A 223 -1.06 2.59 8.34
N GLU A 224 -2.32 2.61 7.90
CA GLU A 224 -2.73 3.09 6.57
C GLU A 224 -2.49 4.59 6.41
N PHE A 225 -2.82 5.40 7.43
CA PHE A 225 -2.52 6.82 7.46
C PHE A 225 -1.01 7.09 7.38
N ASN A 226 -0.20 6.28 8.07
CA ASN A 226 1.25 6.37 7.96
C ASN A 226 1.70 6.23 6.51
N MET A 227 1.12 5.33 5.71
CA MET A 227 1.47 5.21 4.28
C MET A 227 1.15 6.49 3.49
N LEU A 228 0.08 7.22 3.86
CA LEU A 228 -0.36 8.43 3.16
C LEU A 228 0.45 9.69 3.50
N LEU A 229 1.13 9.73 4.65
CA LEU A 229 1.87 10.93 5.12
C LEU A 229 2.91 11.44 4.13
N GLU A 230 3.53 10.56 3.35
CA GLU A 230 4.52 10.92 2.34
C GLU A 230 3.93 11.80 1.23
N PHE A 231 2.68 11.57 0.83
CA PHE A 231 2.02 12.35 -0.20
C PHE A 231 1.73 13.79 0.22
N LEU A 232 1.66 14.06 1.53
CA LEU A 232 1.30 15.38 2.06
C LEU A 232 2.31 16.47 1.64
N TRP A 233 3.58 16.11 1.51
CA TRP A 233 4.64 17.05 1.13
C TRP A 233 5.25 16.74 -0.24
N THR A 234 5.31 15.46 -0.65
CA THR A 234 5.84 15.09 -1.98
C THR A 234 4.91 15.55 -3.10
N ALA A 235 3.59 15.47 -2.94
CA ALA A 235 2.66 15.85 -4.00
C ALA A 235 2.67 17.37 -4.30
N PRO A 236 2.66 18.28 -3.30
CA PRO A 236 2.85 19.70 -3.55
C PRO A 236 4.19 20.01 -4.22
N LEU A 237 5.29 19.41 -3.74
CA LEU A 237 6.62 19.66 -4.28
C LEU A 237 6.74 19.15 -5.73
N ALA A 238 6.19 17.98 -6.03
CA ALA A 238 6.10 17.45 -7.39
C ALA A 238 5.25 18.34 -8.29
N THR A 239 4.14 18.87 -7.79
CA THR A 239 3.26 19.79 -8.54
C THR A 239 3.99 21.08 -8.89
N VAL A 240 4.71 21.67 -7.93
CA VAL A 240 5.51 22.88 -8.17
C VAL A 240 6.64 22.60 -9.17
N ALA A 241 7.36 21.48 -9.03
CA ALA A 241 8.41 21.10 -9.97
C ALA A 241 7.86 20.84 -11.39
N ALA A 242 6.73 20.15 -11.51
CA ALA A 242 6.08 19.93 -12.80
C ALA A 242 5.62 21.26 -13.44
N TYR A 243 5.05 22.18 -12.64
CA TYR A 243 4.69 23.51 -13.09
C TYR A 243 5.90 24.27 -13.63
N THR A 244 7.00 24.33 -12.87
CA THR A 244 8.19 25.08 -13.29
C THR A 244 8.79 24.50 -14.56
N MET A 245 8.86 23.18 -14.69
CA MET A 245 9.34 22.51 -15.90
C MET A 245 8.49 22.86 -17.13
N ILE A 246 7.16 22.80 -17.02
CA ILE A 246 6.26 23.13 -18.14
C ILE A 246 6.33 24.63 -18.45
N ALA A 247 6.37 25.48 -17.42
CA ALA A 247 6.43 26.93 -17.56
C ALA A 247 7.70 27.40 -18.26
N THR A 248 8.83 26.70 -18.09
CA THR A 248 10.06 27.02 -18.81
C THR A 248 10.04 26.65 -20.29
N GLU A 249 9.23 25.68 -20.70
CA GLU A 249 9.16 25.23 -22.10
C GLU A 249 8.10 26.02 -22.89
N ILE A 250 6.87 26.08 -22.37
CA ILE A 250 5.71 26.60 -23.10
C ILE A 250 5.34 28.00 -22.61
N GLY A 251 5.80 28.42 -21.43
CA GLY A 251 5.47 29.69 -20.80
C GLY A 251 4.58 29.55 -19.54
N PRO A 252 4.62 30.53 -18.63
CA PRO A 252 3.99 30.42 -17.31
C PRO A 252 2.46 30.47 -17.36
N ILE A 253 1.88 31.25 -18.28
CA ILE A 253 0.41 31.43 -18.37
C ILE A 253 -0.22 30.14 -18.92
N GLU A 254 0.44 29.55 -19.91
CA GLU A 254 0.06 28.32 -20.59
C GLU A 254 0.15 27.12 -19.63
N ALA A 255 1.23 27.05 -18.84
CA ALA A 255 1.38 26.03 -17.79
C ALA A 255 0.28 26.12 -16.73
N LEU A 256 -0.14 27.34 -16.36
CA LEU A 256 -1.21 27.55 -15.37
C LEU A 256 -2.57 27.05 -15.87
N ALA A 257 -2.86 27.18 -17.17
CA ALA A 257 -4.10 26.67 -17.76
C ALA A 257 -4.24 25.14 -17.60
N GLY A 258 -3.14 24.39 -17.81
CA GLY A 258 -3.12 22.94 -17.58
C GLY A 258 -3.39 22.56 -16.12
N ILE A 259 -2.82 23.31 -15.17
CA ILE A 259 -3.05 23.10 -13.74
C ILE A 259 -4.49 23.45 -13.34
N ALA A 260 -5.06 24.50 -13.91
CA ALA A 260 -6.44 24.90 -13.66
C ALA A 260 -7.44 23.78 -13.98
N VAL A 261 -7.21 23.02 -15.07
CA VAL A 261 -8.04 21.85 -15.42
C VAL A 261 -8.03 20.80 -14.30
N TYR A 262 -6.86 20.50 -13.72
CA TYR A 262 -6.77 19.57 -12.59
C TYR A 262 -7.45 20.11 -11.35
N ILE A 263 -7.25 21.39 -11.02
CA ILE A 263 -7.89 22.03 -9.86
C ILE A 263 -9.42 21.98 -10.00
N LEU A 264 -9.96 22.25 -11.18
CA LEU A 264 -11.40 22.17 -11.44
C LEU A 264 -11.95 20.74 -11.36
N ALA A 265 -11.13 19.73 -11.69
CA ALA A 265 -11.52 18.32 -11.55
C ALA A 265 -11.51 17.82 -10.09
N LEU A 266 -10.68 18.40 -9.21
CA LEU A 266 -10.52 17.95 -7.81
C LEU A 266 -11.84 17.89 -7.02
N PRO A 267 -12.71 18.93 -7.01
CA PRO A 267 -13.98 18.87 -6.29
C PRO A 267 -14.87 17.71 -6.74
N LEU A 268 -14.90 17.42 -8.04
CA LEU A 268 -15.72 16.36 -8.61
C LEU A 268 -15.16 14.97 -8.25
N VAL A 269 -13.84 14.80 -8.32
CA VAL A 269 -13.14 13.58 -7.85
C VAL A 269 -13.42 13.35 -6.36
N PHE A 270 -13.35 14.40 -5.54
CA PHE A 270 -13.63 14.30 -4.11
C PHE A 270 -15.09 13.94 -3.85
N TRP A 271 -16.03 14.57 -4.55
CA TRP A 271 -17.46 14.31 -4.43
C TRP A 271 -17.81 12.86 -4.78
N TRP A 272 -17.30 12.34 -5.90
CA TRP A 272 -17.50 10.93 -6.26
C TRP A 272 -16.83 9.97 -5.27
N SER A 273 -15.64 10.31 -4.75
CA SER A 273 -14.97 9.52 -3.71
C SER A 273 -15.80 9.45 -2.42
N HIS A 274 -16.46 10.56 -2.05
CA HIS A 274 -17.39 10.59 -0.93
C HIS A 274 -18.61 9.70 -1.18
N LEU A 275 -19.20 9.76 -2.38
CA LEU A 275 -20.35 8.92 -2.75
C LEU A 275 -19.99 7.43 -2.78
N ILE A 276 -18.81 7.07 -3.31
CA ILE A 276 -18.26 5.71 -3.26
C ILE A 276 -18.17 5.23 -1.80
N SER A 277 -17.71 6.09 -0.89
CA SER A 277 -17.58 5.76 0.53
C SER A 277 -18.93 5.54 1.20
N ARG A 278 -19.94 6.36 0.89
CA ARG A 278 -21.32 6.14 1.33
C ARG A 278 -21.91 4.83 0.81
N MET A 279 -21.72 4.53 -0.47
CA MET A 279 -22.21 3.28 -1.06
C MET A 279 -21.48 2.05 -0.48
N ARG A 280 -20.20 2.15 -0.14
CA ARG A 280 -19.45 1.10 0.57
C ARG A 280 -20.05 0.83 1.94
N ALA A 281 -20.40 1.87 2.70
CA ALA A 281 -21.06 1.71 4.00
C ALA A 281 -22.44 1.03 3.84
N ALA A 282 -23.22 1.44 2.85
CA ALA A 282 -24.52 0.80 2.55
C ALA A 282 -24.36 -0.67 2.12
N SER A 283 -23.34 -0.99 1.33
CA SER A 283 -23.01 -2.37 0.93
C SER A 283 -22.60 -3.23 2.12
N ALA A 284 -21.78 -2.68 3.03
CA ALA A 284 -21.36 -3.38 4.25
C ALA A 284 -22.56 -3.67 5.15
N ALA A 285 -23.43 -2.68 5.38
CA ALA A 285 -24.64 -2.88 6.18
C ALA A 285 -25.59 -3.94 5.60
N ALA A 286 -25.74 -3.99 4.27
CA ALA A 286 -26.54 -5.01 3.60
C ALA A 286 -25.92 -6.42 3.68
N ALA A 287 -24.58 -6.50 3.61
CA ALA A 287 -23.85 -7.75 3.79
C ALA A 287 -23.95 -8.27 5.23
N ASP A 288 -23.84 -7.38 6.22
CA ASP A 288 -24.00 -7.71 7.64
C ASP A 288 -25.39 -8.26 7.94
N GLU A 289 -26.43 -7.63 7.38
CA GLU A 289 -27.82 -8.13 7.50
C GLU A 289 -27.98 -9.51 6.85
N ARG A 290 -27.42 -9.71 5.65
CA ARG A 290 -27.45 -11.03 4.98
C ARG A 290 -26.77 -12.10 5.84
N LEU A 291 -25.59 -11.81 6.39
CA LEU A 291 -24.84 -12.74 7.23
C LEU A 291 -25.56 -13.02 8.54
N ARG A 292 -26.21 -12.01 9.13
CA ARG A 292 -27.05 -12.18 10.31
C ARG A 292 -28.22 -13.12 10.06
N LEU A 293 -29.00 -12.89 8.99
CA LEU A 293 -30.14 -13.75 8.63
C LEU A 293 -29.71 -15.20 8.38
N LEU A 294 -28.57 -15.40 7.71
CA LEU A 294 -27.99 -16.73 7.52
C LEU A 294 -27.57 -17.37 8.85
N GLY A 295 -26.96 -16.59 9.76
CA GLY A 295 -26.60 -17.05 11.10
C GLY A 295 -27.82 -17.49 11.92
N GLU A 296 -28.88 -16.67 11.93
CA GLU A 296 -30.16 -16.99 12.61
C GLU A 296 -30.79 -18.26 12.03
N CYS A 297 -30.80 -18.42 10.70
CA CYS A 297 -31.30 -19.61 10.03
C CYS A 297 -30.51 -20.88 10.40
N LEU A 298 -29.18 -20.80 10.45
CA LEU A 298 -28.32 -21.95 10.76
C LEU A 298 -28.44 -22.37 12.24
N SER A 299 -28.49 -21.40 13.17
CA SER A 299 -28.72 -21.69 14.59
C SER A 299 -30.10 -22.29 14.85
N GLY A 300 -31.12 -21.90 14.09
CA GLY A 300 -32.52 -22.35 14.23
C GLY A 300 -32.98 -23.42 13.23
N VAL A 301 -32.06 -24.14 12.57
CA VAL A 301 -32.40 -24.94 11.36
C VAL A 301 -33.51 -25.97 11.59
N ALA A 302 -33.56 -26.59 12.77
CA ALA A 302 -34.60 -27.56 13.10
C ALA A 302 -36.00 -26.92 13.16
N ALA A 303 -36.11 -25.71 13.73
CA ALA A 303 -37.36 -24.95 13.80
C ALA A 303 -37.81 -24.46 12.41
N VAL A 304 -36.85 -24.00 11.60
CA VAL A 304 -37.12 -23.58 10.21
C VAL A 304 -37.73 -24.73 9.40
N LYS A 305 -37.15 -25.94 9.51
CA LYS A 305 -37.67 -27.14 8.85
C LYS A 305 -39.02 -27.58 9.38
N ALA A 306 -39.19 -27.58 10.71
CA ALA A 306 -40.45 -27.96 11.35
C ALA A 306 -41.61 -27.03 10.93
N LEU A 307 -41.34 -25.74 10.77
CA LEU A 307 -42.31 -24.73 10.34
C LEU A 307 -42.44 -24.60 8.82
N LYS A 308 -41.67 -25.35 8.02
CA LYS A 308 -41.59 -25.22 6.55
C LYS A 308 -41.37 -23.78 6.07
N ALA A 309 -40.64 -22.99 6.85
CA ALA A 309 -40.45 -21.55 6.63
C ALA A 309 -39.28 -21.22 5.69
N GLU A 310 -38.70 -22.23 5.02
CA GLU A 310 -37.49 -22.11 4.19
C GLU A 310 -37.63 -21.03 3.11
N GLY A 311 -38.75 -20.99 2.40
CA GLY A 311 -38.99 -20.02 1.33
C GLY A 311 -39.06 -18.57 1.82
N GLU A 312 -39.61 -18.31 3.01
CA GLU A 312 -39.67 -16.94 3.55
C GLU A 312 -38.28 -16.46 4.00
N ILE A 313 -37.47 -17.34 4.59
CA ILE A 313 -36.08 -17.00 4.94
C ILE A 313 -35.24 -16.77 3.68
N GLU A 314 -35.39 -17.64 2.68
CA GLU A 314 -34.73 -17.47 1.39
C GLU A 314 -35.07 -16.11 0.77
N ARG A 315 -36.35 -15.74 0.76
CA ARG A 315 -36.82 -14.44 0.25
C ARG A 315 -36.11 -13.28 0.95
N ARG A 316 -36.06 -13.28 2.28
CA ARG A 316 -35.39 -12.21 3.07
C ARG A 316 -33.89 -12.13 2.81
N VAL A 317 -33.22 -13.27 2.73
CA VAL A 317 -31.78 -13.35 2.41
C VAL A 317 -31.53 -12.83 1.00
N MET A 318 -32.37 -13.19 0.03
CA MET A 318 -32.25 -12.75 -1.36
C MET A 318 -32.55 -11.25 -1.51
N GLU A 319 -33.45 -10.68 -0.72
CA GLU A 319 -33.69 -9.24 -0.66
C GLU A 319 -32.49 -8.46 -0.10
N ALA A 320 -31.87 -8.96 0.97
CA ALA A 320 -30.62 -8.40 1.51
C ALA A 320 -29.50 -8.47 0.47
N ARG A 321 -29.33 -9.63 -0.20
CA ARG A 321 -28.37 -9.82 -1.28
C ARG A 321 -28.63 -8.90 -2.47
N ALA A 322 -29.89 -8.67 -2.83
CA ALA A 322 -30.25 -7.75 -3.92
C ALA A 322 -29.86 -6.31 -3.58
N ARG A 323 -30.03 -5.87 -2.32
CA ARG A 323 -29.55 -4.57 -1.83
C ARG A 323 -28.03 -4.46 -1.88
N GLU A 324 -27.32 -5.47 -1.37
CA GLU A 324 -25.85 -5.56 -1.43
C GLU A 324 -25.36 -5.44 -2.88
N MET A 325 -25.91 -6.25 -3.79
CA MET A 325 -25.53 -6.24 -5.20
C MET A 325 -25.85 -4.92 -5.91
N ARG A 326 -26.96 -4.25 -5.56
CA ARG A 326 -27.25 -2.90 -6.08
C ARG A 326 -26.19 -1.89 -5.65
N ALA A 327 -25.80 -1.89 -4.37
CA ALA A 327 -24.76 -1.00 -3.86
C ALA A 327 -23.41 -1.28 -4.52
N LEU A 328 -23.02 -2.56 -4.66
CA LEU A 328 -21.78 -2.96 -5.34
C LEU A 328 -21.74 -2.51 -6.81
N ARG A 329 -22.85 -2.65 -7.55
CA ARG A 329 -22.94 -2.14 -8.93
C ARG A 329 -22.76 -0.62 -9.00
N TRP A 330 -23.36 0.12 -8.08
CA TRP A 330 -23.18 1.57 -8.00
C TRP A 330 -21.74 1.96 -7.65
N ILE A 331 -21.10 1.25 -6.70
CA ILE A 331 -19.68 1.45 -6.39
C ILE A 331 -18.81 1.25 -7.64
N ALA A 332 -19.04 0.18 -8.40
CA ALA A 332 -18.28 -0.11 -9.61
C ALA A 332 -18.45 1.01 -10.67
N ARG A 333 -19.69 1.44 -10.91
CA ARG A 333 -20.00 2.55 -11.84
C ARG A 333 -19.36 3.86 -11.41
N LEU A 334 -19.47 4.23 -10.15
CA LEU A 334 -18.89 5.46 -9.61
C LEU A 334 -17.36 5.44 -9.66
N LYS A 335 -16.74 4.30 -9.38
CA LYS A 335 -15.28 4.14 -9.56
C LYS A 335 -14.88 4.32 -11.01
N ALA A 336 -15.59 3.68 -11.95
CA ALA A 336 -15.32 3.82 -13.37
C ALA A 336 -15.43 5.29 -13.81
N LEU A 337 -16.51 5.98 -13.43
CA LEU A 337 -16.67 7.42 -13.70
C LEU A 337 -15.51 8.23 -13.12
N ASN A 338 -15.12 7.97 -11.86
CA ASN A 338 -14.02 8.67 -11.20
C ASN A 338 -12.68 8.51 -11.93
N TYR A 339 -12.36 7.29 -12.37
CA TYR A 339 -11.17 7.06 -13.18
C TYR A 339 -11.27 7.74 -14.55
N SER A 340 -12.42 7.64 -15.22
CA SER A 340 -12.62 8.28 -16.52
C SER A 340 -12.47 9.80 -16.46
N LEU A 341 -12.95 10.46 -15.40
CA LEU A 341 -12.75 11.90 -15.21
C LEU A 341 -11.28 12.26 -15.01
N GLN A 342 -10.54 11.46 -14.24
CA GLN A 342 -9.11 11.70 -14.04
C GLN A 342 -8.35 11.59 -15.37
N GLU A 343 -8.66 10.61 -16.19
CA GLU A 343 -8.07 10.49 -17.54
C GLU A 343 -8.53 11.62 -18.47
N ALA A 344 -9.81 11.99 -18.44
CA ALA A 344 -10.33 13.10 -19.23
C ALA A 344 -9.65 14.43 -18.85
N ALA A 345 -9.46 14.70 -17.55
CA ALA A 345 -8.73 15.88 -17.08
C ALA A 345 -7.29 15.90 -17.60
N ARG A 346 -6.60 14.74 -17.62
CA ARG A 346 -5.26 14.61 -18.20
C ARG A 346 -5.25 14.93 -19.70
N LEU A 347 -6.21 14.41 -20.45
CA LEU A 347 -6.33 14.67 -21.89
C LEU A 347 -6.65 16.13 -22.18
N CYS A 348 -7.59 16.73 -21.44
CA CYS A 348 -7.92 18.16 -21.56
C CYS A 348 -6.71 19.04 -21.24
N ALA A 349 -5.96 18.74 -20.17
CA ALA A 349 -4.75 19.48 -19.84
C ALA A 349 -3.71 19.42 -20.96
N ARG A 350 -3.50 18.24 -21.58
CA ARG A 350 -2.63 18.11 -22.76
C ARG A 350 -3.14 18.90 -23.96
N GLY A 351 -4.44 18.87 -24.22
CA GLY A 351 -5.06 19.64 -25.30
C GLY A 351 -4.91 21.15 -25.11
N CYS A 352 -5.09 21.65 -23.88
CA CYS A 352 -4.86 23.05 -23.53
C CYS A 352 -3.41 23.47 -23.79
N LEU A 353 -2.44 22.63 -23.40
CA LEU A 353 -1.01 22.91 -23.62
C LEU A 353 -0.66 22.88 -25.11
N TRP A 354 -1.18 21.92 -25.88
CA TRP A 354 -0.96 21.83 -27.32
C TRP A 354 -1.51 23.05 -28.07
N ASN A 355 -2.73 23.50 -27.73
CA ASN A 355 -3.30 24.69 -28.37
C ASN A 355 -2.49 25.95 -28.02
N ALA A 356 -2.00 26.05 -26.79
CA ALA A 356 -1.21 27.19 -26.36
C ALA A 356 0.16 27.27 -27.05
N GLU A 357 0.77 26.13 -27.38
CA GLU A 357 2.01 26.05 -28.15
C GLU A 357 1.80 26.48 -29.62
N ASN A 358 0.70 26.05 -30.26
CA ASN A 358 0.40 26.41 -31.66
C ASN A 358 -0.08 27.86 -31.86
N MET A 359 -0.38 28.58 -30.79
CA MET A 359 -0.73 30.01 -30.84
C MET A 359 0.50 30.94 -30.79
N LYS A 360 1.71 30.39 -30.64
CA LYS A 360 3.00 31.09 -30.75
C LYS A 360 3.63 30.83 -32.10
#